data_AF-A0A2A9CKM4-F1
#
_entry.id   AF-A0A2A9CKM4-F1
#
_cell.length_a   1.000
_cell.length_b   1.000
_cell.length_c   1.000
_cell.angle_alpha   90.00
_cell.angle_beta   90.00
_cell.angle_gamma   90.00
#
_symmetry.space_group_name_H-M   'P 1'
#
loop_
_entity.id
_entity.type
_entity.pdbx_description
1 polymer ?
#
loop_
_entity_poly.entity_id
_entity_poly.type
_entity_poly.pdbx_seq_one_letter_code
_entity_poly.pdbx_strand_id
1 'polypeptide(L)'
;MLIQCTKKLLQELKVDVVTEVDEDPLHSWHANLIKLGRKKVVVFTNDQNRYAIVLYGVKAKDLKKLDELLLEGMERAFEAEGIKQEIIDQLIQNAGKTSYAKTKNPTTVARLNKACENVEFGEDMIDPDSLFQEELSQWVSSMMYGDGKNSYIHPNEELYKDLEKLSGAPIFNTEAVELKVTLELRDYTIWRRLRIPTNTTFSHFHRILQAAFGWMDSHLHDFMIYSTENELPLVNLVSSTHAFEFQGETTMVLESGKKLSDYLPSQMVYTYDYGDYWVHRIEVEKIIETAHSNVPVCLDGEGSAPPEDVGGEGGFEEFLHIIRDPIHSDYEHMVSWGAAQGYEPFDRDEVNFWLKK
;
A
#
# COMPACT_ATOMS: atom_id res chain seq x y z
N MET A 1 -20.23 15.99 -11.84
CA MET A 1 -19.47 14.73 -11.95
C MET A 1 -20.25 13.76 -12.81
N LEU A 2 -19.63 13.06 -13.74
CA LEU A 2 -20.31 12.05 -14.54
C LEU A 2 -19.96 10.64 -14.02
N ILE A 3 -20.97 9.82 -13.70
CA ILE A 3 -20.78 8.43 -13.28
C ILE A 3 -21.38 7.49 -14.32
N GLN A 4 -20.52 6.76 -15.02
CA GLN A 4 -20.86 5.87 -16.12
C GLN A 4 -20.90 4.42 -15.62
N CYS A 5 -22.12 3.93 -15.38
CA CYS A 5 -22.34 2.67 -14.67
C CYS A 5 -22.55 1.51 -15.63
N THR A 6 -22.05 0.32 -15.26
CA THR A 6 -22.41 -0.92 -15.96
C THR A 6 -23.91 -1.18 -15.85
N LYS A 7 -24.47 -1.95 -16.79
CA LYS A 7 -25.89 -2.33 -16.78
C LYS A 7 -26.31 -2.95 -15.45
N LYS A 8 -25.45 -3.78 -14.85
CA LYS A 8 -25.68 -4.43 -13.57
C LYS A 8 -25.83 -3.42 -12.43
N LEU A 9 -24.95 -2.41 -12.37
CA LEU A 9 -25.02 -1.37 -11.35
C LEU A 9 -26.25 -0.46 -11.56
N LEU A 10 -26.56 -0.06 -12.79
CA LEU A 10 -27.74 0.76 -13.09
C LEU A 10 -29.07 0.10 -12.68
N GLN A 11 -29.18 -1.22 -12.84
CA GLN A 11 -30.37 -1.97 -12.41
C GLN A 11 -30.61 -1.90 -10.90
N GLU A 12 -29.53 -1.80 -10.12
CA GLU A 12 -29.59 -1.70 -8.66
C GLU A 12 -29.81 -0.24 -8.20
N LEU A 13 -29.20 0.73 -8.90
CA LEU A 13 -29.32 2.16 -8.60
C LEU A 13 -30.72 2.73 -8.84
N LYS A 14 -31.37 2.32 -9.94
CA LYS A 14 -32.70 2.84 -10.35
C LYS A 14 -32.74 4.38 -10.48
N VAL A 15 -31.66 4.95 -11.03
CA VAL A 15 -31.49 6.39 -11.27
C VAL A 15 -31.83 6.75 -12.72
N ASP A 16 -32.12 8.03 -12.95
CA ASP A 16 -32.27 8.58 -14.29
C ASP A 16 -30.93 8.59 -15.02
N VAL A 17 -30.95 8.19 -16.29
CA VAL A 17 -29.74 8.02 -17.12
C VAL A 17 -29.76 9.05 -18.23
N VAL A 18 -28.72 9.89 -18.29
CA VAL A 18 -28.53 10.89 -19.35
C VAL A 18 -27.83 10.27 -20.57
N THR A 19 -28.06 10.84 -21.76
CA THR A 19 -27.56 10.31 -23.04
C THR A 19 -26.43 11.12 -23.65
N GLU A 20 -26.35 12.42 -23.38
CA GLU A 20 -25.30 13.32 -23.86
C GLU A 20 -24.91 14.28 -22.73
N VAL A 21 -23.64 14.32 -22.39
CA VAL A 21 -23.07 15.22 -21.38
C VAL A 21 -21.72 15.70 -21.90
N ASP A 22 -21.39 16.96 -21.65
CA ASP A 22 -20.03 17.44 -21.86
C ASP A 22 -19.12 16.73 -20.85
N GLU A 23 -18.12 16.03 -21.36
CA GLU A 23 -17.28 15.14 -20.58
C GLU A 23 -15.94 15.83 -20.28
N ASP A 24 -15.71 16.11 -19.00
CA ASP A 24 -14.37 16.33 -18.49
C ASP A 24 -13.84 14.99 -17.94
N PRO A 25 -12.84 14.35 -18.58
CA PRO A 25 -12.31 13.05 -18.13
C PRO A 25 -11.80 13.05 -16.69
N LEU A 26 -11.30 14.18 -16.18
CA LEU A 26 -10.83 14.27 -14.79
C LEU A 26 -11.99 14.14 -13.79
N HIS A 27 -13.18 14.60 -14.18
CA HIS A 27 -14.40 14.57 -13.36
C HIS A 27 -15.40 13.50 -13.82
N SER A 28 -14.95 12.55 -14.64
CA SER A 28 -15.75 11.43 -15.14
C SER A 28 -15.22 10.10 -14.63
N TRP A 29 -16.14 9.22 -14.24
CA TRP A 29 -15.83 7.95 -13.60
C TRP A 29 -16.64 6.83 -14.22
N HIS A 30 -16.02 5.68 -14.44
CA HIS A 30 -16.71 4.43 -14.71
C HIS A 30 -16.92 3.64 -13.41
N ALA A 31 -18.06 2.98 -13.27
CA ALA A 31 -18.38 2.21 -12.06
C ALA A 31 -18.94 0.82 -12.38
N ASN A 32 -18.44 -0.20 -11.67
CA ASN A 32 -18.95 -1.57 -11.71
C ASN A 32 -19.45 -2.03 -10.35
N LEU A 33 -20.35 -3.02 -10.36
CA LEU A 33 -20.77 -3.77 -9.18
C LEU A 33 -20.28 -5.22 -9.29
N ILE A 34 -19.29 -5.60 -8.50
CA ILE A 34 -18.79 -6.97 -8.39
C ILE A 34 -19.24 -7.61 -7.06
N LYS A 35 -18.84 -8.87 -6.84
CA LYS A 35 -19.11 -9.58 -5.59
C LYS A 35 -17.83 -10.27 -5.14
N LEU A 36 -17.44 -10.01 -3.90
CA LEU A 36 -16.41 -10.77 -3.19
C LEU A 36 -17.11 -11.56 -2.08
N GLY A 37 -17.04 -12.88 -2.17
CA GLY A 37 -17.89 -13.79 -1.39
C GLY A 37 -19.38 -13.41 -1.43
N ARG A 38 -19.92 -12.99 -0.27
CA ARG A 38 -21.34 -12.59 -0.12
C ARG A 38 -21.56 -11.08 -0.15
N LYS A 39 -20.50 -10.29 -0.24
CA LYS A 39 -20.55 -8.82 -0.14
C LYS A 39 -20.57 -8.20 -1.53
N LYS A 40 -21.32 -7.11 -1.66
CA LYS A 40 -21.35 -6.28 -2.86
C LYS A 40 -20.19 -5.30 -2.81
N VAL A 41 -19.45 -5.18 -3.89
CA VAL A 41 -18.32 -4.25 -3.99
C VAL A 41 -18.57 -3.34 -5.19
N VAL A 42 -18.50 -2.03 -4.97
CA VAL A 42 -18.55 -1.05 -6.05
C VAL A 42 -17.12 -0.58 -6.31
N VAL A 43 -16.68 -0.71 -7.55
CA VAL A 43 -15.37 -0.26 -8.00
C VAL A 43 -15.59 0.89 -8.97
N PHE A 44 -14.98 2.03 -8.68
CA PHE A 44 -14.92 3.17 -9.56
C PHE A 44 -13.55 3.26 -10.21
N THR A 45 -13.48 3.81 -11.41
CA THR A 45 -12.23 4.08 -12.12
C THR A 45 -12.35 5.42 -12.81
N ASN A 46 -11.41 6.33 -12.56
CA ASN A 46 -11.38 7.64 -13.20
C ASN A 46 -11.07 7.53 -14.70
N ASP A 47 -11.70 8.37 -15.53
CA ASP A 47 -11.58 8.26 -16.98
C ASP A 47 -10.24 8.76 -17.53
N GLN A 48 -9.58 9.67 -16.80
CA GLN A 48 -8.31 10.27 -17.17
C GLN A 48 -7.12 9.45 -16.67
N ASN A 49 -6.95 9.35 -15.35
CA ASN A 49 -5.79 8.72 -14.71
C ASN A 49 -6.01 7.26 -14.34
N ARG A 50 -7.25 6.76 -14.36
CA ARG A 50 -7.63 5.38 -13.99
C ARG A 50 -7.47 5.05 -12.52
N TYR A 51 -7.31 6.05 -11.65
CA TYR A 51 -7.30 5.82 -10.21
C TYR A 51 -8.60 5.14 -9.79
N ALA A 52 -8.49 4.13 -8.93
CA ALA A 52 -9.61 3.32 -8.49
C ALA A 52 -10.07 3.74 -7.10
N ILE A 53 -11.38 3.76 -6.89
CA ILE A 53 -11.99 3.92 -5.56
C ILE A 53 -12.84 2.67 -5.30
N VAL A 54 -12.65 2.04 -4.15
CA VAL A 54 -13.27 0.76 -3.81
C VAL A 54 -14.17 0.91 -2.59
N LEU A 55 -15.44 0.53 -2.75
CA LEU A 55 -16.42 0.45 -1.66
C LEU A 55 -16.81 -1.01 -1.41
N TYR A 56 -16.61 -1.50 -0.19
CA TYR A 56 -16.89 -2.88 0.20
C TYR A 56 -18.15 -3.01 1.04
N GLY A 57 -18.87 -4.14 0.90
CA GLY A 57 -20.05 -4.43 1.71
C GLY A 57 -21.26 -3.52 1.44
N VAL A 58 -21.34 -2.91 0.25
CA VAL A 58 -22.36 -1.93 -0.14
C VAL A 58 -23.78 -2.49 -0.04
N LYS A 59 -24.68 -1.78 0.67
CA LYS A 59 -26.09 -2.18 0.84
C LYS A 59 -26.99 -1.35 -0.06
N ALA A 60 -28.25 -1.78 -0.19
CA ALA A 60 -29.25 -1.06 -1.01
C ALA A 60 -29.50 0.38 -0.55
N LYS A 61 -29.32 0.69 0.74
CA LYS A 61 -29.42 2.06 1.26
C LYS A 61 -28.24 2.94 0.83
N ASP A 62 -27.05 2.33 0.66
CA ASP A 62 -25.81 3.02 0.32
C ASP A 62 -25.83 3.38 -1.17
N LEU A 63 -26.34 2.47 -2.01
CA LEU A 63 -26.55 2.71 -3.45
C LEU A 63 -27.46 3.91 -3.76
N LYS A 64 -28.35 4.32 -2.84
CA LYS A 64 -29.21 5.50 -3.05
C LYS A 64 -28.44 6.83 -3.00
N LYS A 65 -27.24 6.81 -2.45
CA LYS A 65 -26.36 7.97 -2.27
C LYS A 65 -24.97 7.65 -2.81
N LEU A 66 -24.90 6.87 -3.90
CA LEU A 66 -23.64 6.36 -4.43
C LEU A 66 -22.68 7.48 -4.86
N ASP A 67 -23.23 8.60 -5.34
CA ASP A 67 -22.50 9.80 -5.70
C ASP A 67 -21.87 10.48 -4.48
N GLU A 68 -22.61 10.61 -3.37
CA GLU A 68 -22.04 11.11 -2.11
C GLU A 68 -20.91 10.20 -1.60
N LEU A 69 -21.09 8.87 -1.71
CA LEU A 69 -20.08 7.90 -1.31
C LEU A 69 -18.84 7.90 -2.21
N LEU A 70 -18.99 8.22 -3.51
CA LEU A 70 -17.82 8.39 -4.38
C LEU A 70 -17.02 9.62 -3.94
N LEU A 71 -17.67 10.74 -3.63
CA LEU A 71 -16.98 11.94 -3.16
C LEU A 71 -16.25 11.70 -1.84
N GLU A 72 -16.91 11.07 -0.86
CA GLU A 72 -16.27 10.70 0.42
C GLU A 72 -15.13 9.69 0.20
N GLY A 73 -15.29 8.74 -0.71
CA GLY A 73 -14.25 7.78 -1.07
C GLY A 73 -13.04 8.44 -1.73
N MET A 74 -13.26 9.43 -2.61
CA MET A 74 -12.19 10.23 -3.20
C MET A 74 -11.43 11.01 -2.14
N GLU A 75 -12.13 11.72 -1.25
CA GLU A 75 -11.52 12.49 -0.16
C GLU A 75 -10.64 11.59 0.71
N ARG A 76 -11.19 10.49 1.24
CA ARG A 76 -10.46 9.53 2.08
C ARG A 76 -9.25 8.92 1.38
N ALA A 77 -9.41 8.47 0.14
CA ALA A 77 -8.31 7.86 -0.60
C ALA A 77 -7.21 8.86 -0.92
N PHE A 78 -7.55 10.09 -1.30
CA PHE A 78 -6.56 11.12 -1.64
C PHE A 78 -5.87 11.70 -0.40
N GLU A 79 -6.57 11.82 0.72
CA GLU A 79 -5.96 12.11 2.02
C GLU A 79 -4.98 11.01 2.45
N ALA A 80 -5.34 9.73 2.23
CA ALA A 80 -4.44 8.60 2.49
C ALA A 80 -3.19 8.63 1.59
N GLU A 81 -3.33 9.13 0.36
CA GLU A 81 -2.21 9.42 -0.54
C GLU A 81 -1.36 10.61 -0.06
N GLY A 82 -1.80 11.37 0.95
CA GLY A 82 -1.09 12.54 1.47
C GLY A 82 -1.31 13.82 0.64
N ILE A 83 -2.32 13.82 -0.22
CA ILE A 83 -2.69 14.99 -1.04
C ILE A 83 -3.28 16.05 -0.12
N LYS A 84 -2.90 17.31 -0.35
CA LYS A 84 -3.42 18.46 0.43
C LYS A 84 -4.94 18.59 0.29
N GLN A 85 -5.61 18.80 1.42
CA GLN A 85 -7.07 18.98 1.46
C GLN A 85 -7.57 20.07 0.51
N GLU A 86 -6.88 21.21 0.42
CA GLU A 86 -7.27 22.33 -0.46
C GLU A 86 -7.34 21.93 -1.95
N ILE A 87 -6.54 20.96 -2.38
CA ILE A 87 -6.52 20.45 -3.76
C ILE A 87 -7.63 19.42 -3.97
N ILE A 88 -7.90 18.57 -2.97
CA ILE A 88 -9.04 17.64 -2.98
C ILE A 88 -10.35 18.44 -3.05
N ASP A 89 -10.49 19.47 -2.21
CA ASP A 89 -11.63 20.39 -2.20
C ASP A 89 -11.81 21.06 -3.56
N GLN A 90 -10.71 21.56 -4.17
CA GLN A 90 -10.74 22.16 -5.49
C GLN A 90 -11.23 21.18 -6.57
N LEU A 91 -10.74 19.94 -6.57
CA LEU A 91 -11.17 18.89 -7.50
C LEU A 91 -12.67 18.58 -7.34
N ILE A 92 -13.13 18.38 -6.10
CA ILE A 92 -14.54 18.05 -5.81
C ILE A 92 -15.46 19.21 -6.21
N GLN A 93 -15.09 20.45 -5.89
CA GLN A 93 -15.87 21.64 -6.25
C GLN A 93 -15.98 21.81 -7.77
N ASN A 94 -14.89 21.56 -8.51
CA ASN A 94 -14.88 21.65 -9.98
C ASN A 94 -15.73 20.58 -10.66
N ALA A 95 -15.97 19.44 -10.00
CA ALA A 95 -16.78 18.36 -10.57
C ALA A 95 -18.24 18.78 -10.83
N GLY A 96 -18.79 19.70 -10.04
CA GLY A 96 -20.18 20.15 -10.16
C GLY A 96 -21.22 19.03 -9.95
N LYS A 97 -22.47 19.27 -10.35
CA LYS A 97 -23.61 18.37 -10.11
C LYS A 97 -23.41 16.97 -10.73
N THR A 98 -23.82 15.92 -10.01
CA THR A 98 -23.70 14.54 -10.48
C THR A 98 -24.79 14.15 -11.49
N SER A 99 -24.39 13.38 -12.51
CA SER A 99 -25.29 12.72 -13.46
C SER A 99 -24.84 11.28 -13.72
N TYR A 100 -25.79 10.41 -14.09
CA TYR A 100 -25.53 8.99 -14.35
C TYR A 100 -25.70 8.67 -15.84
N ALA A 101 -24.76 7.93 -16.41
CA ALA A 101 -24.82 7.46 -17.79
C ALA A 101 -24.56 5.96 -17.90
N LYS A 102 -24.77 5.38 -19.08
CA LYS A 102 -24.28 4.03 -19.40
C LYS A 102 -22.79 4.09 -19.71
N THR A 103 -22.08 2.99 -19.49
CA THR A 103 -20.67 2.87 -19.94
C THR A 103 -20.53 3.14 -21.43
N LYS A 104 -19.52 3.94 -21.81
CA LYS A 104 -19.41 4.53 -23.14
C LYS A 104 -18.88 3.58 -24.22
N ASN A 105 -17.80 2.83 -23.96
CA ASN A 105 -17.18 1.99 -24.97
C ASN A 105 -16.46 0.75 -24.37
N PRO A 106 -16.13 -0.27 -25.20
CA PRO A 106 -15.46 -1.47 -24.72
C PRO A 106 -14.09 -1.24 -24.09
N THR A 107 -13.35 -0.20 -24.51
CA THR A 107 -12.02 0.11 -24.00
C THR A 107 -12.07 0.61 -22.56
N THR A 108 -12.99 1.51 -22.22
CA THR A 108 -13.15 1.99 -20.84
C THR A 108 -13.71 0.90 -19.93
N VAL A 109 -14.60 0.06 -20.45
CA VAL A 109 -15.09 -1.13 -19.74
C VAL A 109 -13.95 -2.11 -19.45
N ALA A 110 -13.03 -2.32 -20.39
CA ALA A 110 -11.86 -3.16 -20.16
C ALA A 110 -10.94 -2.60 -19.06
N ARG A 111 -10.74 -1.27 -19.01
CA ARG A 111 -9.98 -0.61 -17.93
C ARG A 111 -10.65 -0.79 -16.56
N LEU A 112 -11.96 -0.58 -16.48
CA LEU A 112 -12.76 -0.83 -15.28
C LEU A 112 -12.69 -2.29 -14.84
N ASN A 113 -12.77 -3.24 -15.77
CA ASN A 113 -12.64 -4.66 -15.45
C ASN A 113 -11.24 -5.01 -14.93
N LYS A 114 -10.17 -4.36 -15.44
CA LYS A 114 -8.83 -4.55 -14.90
C LYS A 114 -8.71 -4.06 -13.45
N ALA A 115 -9.33 -2.92 -13.12
CA ALA A 115 -9.42 -2.48 -11.73
C ALA A 115 -10.20 -3.48 -10.86
N CYS A 116 -11.30 -4.04 -11.37
CA CYS A 116 -12.05 -5.09 -10.66
C CYS A 116 -11.22 -6.37 -10.42
N GLU A 117 -10.43 -6.80 -11.42
CA GLU A 117 -9.55 -7.97 -11.30
C GLU A 117 -8.46 -7.73 -10.24
N ASN A 118 -7.87 -6.54 -10.22
CA ASN A 118 -6.90 -6.19 -9.18
C ASN A 118 -7.58 -6.15 -7.80
N VAL A 119 -8.81 -5.63 -7.68
CA VAL A 119 -9.59 -5.70 -6.42
C VAL A 119 -9.82 -7.14 -5.96
N GLU A 120 -10.07 -8.07 -6.88
CA GLU A 120 -10.18 -9.51 -6.57
C GLU A 120 -8.83 -10.09 -6.10
N PHE A 121 -7.70 -9.66 -6.68
CA PHE A 121 -6.37 -10.08 -6.24
C PHE A 121 -5.99 -9.53 -4.86
N GLY A 122 -6.44 -8.32 -4.52
CA GLY A 122 -6.23 -7.69 -3.23
C GLY A 122 -7.30 -8.01 -2.18
N GLU A 123 -8.05 -9.11 -2.30
CA GLU A 123 -9.14 -9.46 -1.36
C GLU A 123 -8.65 -9.56 0.09
N ASP A 124 -7.41 -10.01 0.30
CA ASP A 124 -6.82 -10.16 1.64
C ASP A 124 -6.51 -8.80 2.32
N MET A 125 -6.49 -7.70 1.56
CA MET A 125 -6.29 -6.34 2.10
C MET A 125 -7.61 -5.69 2.55
N ILE A 126 -8.74 -6.39 2.44
CA ILE A 126 -10.04 -5.81 2.75
C ILE A 126 -10.20 -5.67 4.26
N ASP A 127 -10.53 -4.46 4.71
CA ASP A 127 -11.08 -4.24 6.04
C ASP A 127 -12.57 -4.62 6.03
N PRO A 128 -12.97 -5.73 6.68
CA PRO A 128 -14.36 -6.20 6.65
C PRO A 128 -15.34 -5.28 7.40
N ASP A 129 -14.82 -4.39 8.26
CA ASP A 129 -15.59 -3.46 9.09
C ASP A 129 -15.69 -2.06 8.47
N SER A 130 -14.93 -1.77 7.42
CA SER A 130 -15.00 -0.51 6.68
C SER A 130 -15.79 -0.60 5.38
N LEU A 131 -16.56 0.45 5.08
CA LEU A 131 -17.18 0.63 3.76
C LEU A 131 -16.15 1.12 2.73
N PHE A 132 -15.26 2.02 3.15
CA PHE A 132 -14.23 2.61 2.32
C PHE A 132 -12.96 1.78 2.44
N GLN A 133 -12.34 1.46 1.31
CA GLN A 133 -11.16 0.61 1.27
C GLN A 133 -9.99 1.42 0.75
N GLU A 134 -9.49 2.35 1.57
CA GLU A 134 -8.45 3.32 1.21
C GLU A 134 -7.16 2.60 0.77
N GLU A 135 -6.67 1.67 1.59
CA GLU A 135 -5.44 0.91 1.34
C GLU A 135 -5.54 0.07 0.05
N LEU A 136 -6.67 -0.63 -0.14
CA LEU A 136 -6.93 -1.37 -1.37
C LEU A 136 -7.06 -0.45 -2.59
N SER A 137 -7.66 0.74 -2.42
CA SER A 137 -7.80 1.72 -3.51
C SER A 137 -6.44 2.24 -3.97
N GLN A 138 -5.54 2.54 -3.02
CA GLN A 138 -4.17 2.93 -3.29
C GLN A 138 -3.40 1.81 -3.99
N TRP A 139 -3.47 0.58 -3.45
CA TRP A 139 -2.77 -0.57 -4.02
C TRP A 139 -3.24 -0.90 -5.44
N VAL A 140 -4.55 -0.94 -5.69
CA VAL A 140 -5.10 -1.16 -7.04
C VAL A 140 -4.64 -0.07 -8.01
N SER A 141 -4.39 1.14 -7.50
CA SER A 141 -3.95 2.31 -8.27
C SER A 141 -2.42 2.42 -8.39
N SER A 142 -1.63 1.66 -7.61
CA SER A 142 -0.17 1.54 -7.77
C SER A 142 0.20 0.47 -8.82
N MET A 143 -0.72 -0.44 -9.14
CA MET A 143 -0.49 -1.48 -10.15
C MET A 143 -0.29 -0.90 -11.56
N MET A 144 0.41 -1.65 -12.43
CA MET A 144 0.64 -1.26 -13.82
C MET A 144 -0.60 -1.47 -14.70
N TYR A 145 -0.99 -0.45 -15.47
CA TYR A 145 -2.08 -0.52 -16.44
C TYR A 145 -1.58 -0.23 -17.85
N GLY A 146 -1.94 -1.08 -18.81
CA GLY A 146 -1.58 -0.87 -20.22
C GLY A 146 -2.22 0.40 -20.77
N ASP A 147 -1.45 1.30 -21.36
CA ASP A 147 -1.92 2.61 -21.82
C ASP A 147 -2.75 2.54 -23.12
N GLY A 148 -2.68 1.40 -23.82
CA GLY A 148 -3.30 1.16 -25.13
C GLY A 148 -2.36 1.42 -26.32
N LYS A 149 -1.08 1.74 -26.05
CA LYS A 149 -0.02 2.05 -27.02
C LYS A 149 1.23 1.19 -26.77
N ASN A 150 1.05 -0.03 -26.26
CA ASN A 150 2.13 -0.93 -25.85
C ASN A 150 3.06 -0.33 -24.78
N SER A 151 2.56 0.59 -23.95
CA SER A 151 3.24 1.08 -22.75
C SER A 151 2.38 0.82 -21.52
N TYR A 152 2.94 1.12 -20.35
CA TYR A 152 2.26 1.04 -19.06
C TYR A 152 2.29 2.39 -18.36
N ILE A 153 1.29 2.60 -17.50
CA ILE A 153 1.20 3.72 -16.57
C ILE A 153 0.86 3.19 -15.18
N HIS A 154 1.16 3.99 -14.17
CA HIS A 154 0.69 3.80 -12.79
C HIS A 154 -0.43 4.83 -12.52
N PRO A 155 -1.68 4.41 -12.26
CA PRO A 155 -2.80 5.32 -12.08
C PRO A 155 -2.63 6.39 -11.00
N ASN A 156 -1.99 6.05 -9.89
CA ASN A 156 -1.63 7.00 -8.83
C ASN A 156 -0.68 8.10 -9.34
N GLU A 157 0.37 7.75 -10.08
CA GLU A 157 1.29 8.73 -10.66
C GLU A 157 0.60 9.65 -11.68
N GLU A 158 -0.33 9.11 -12.48
CA GLU A 158 -1.12 9.92 -13.41
C GLU A 158 -2.08 10.85 -12.66
N LEU A 159 -2.69 10.40 -11.55
CA LEU A 159 -3.49 11.25 -10.67
C LEU A 159 -2.63 12.41 -10.14
N TYR A 160 -1.41 12.13 -9.68
CA TYR A 160 -0.52 13.17 -9.16
C TYR A 160 -0.22 14.24 -10.22
N LYS A 161 0.11 13.83 -11.45
CA LYS A 161 0.33 14.75 -12.59
C LYS A 161 -0.90 15.59 -12.89
N ASP A 162 -2.09 14.99 -12.85
CA ASP A 162 -3.35 15.69 -13.08
C ASP A 162 -3.61 16.75 -12.00
N LEU A 163 -3.36 16.42 -10.73
CA LEU A 163 -3.57 17.33 -9.60
C LEU A 163 -2.52 18.44 -9.53
N GLU A 164 -1.27 18.17 -9.89
CA GLU A 164 -0.24 19.20 -10.05
C GLU A 164 -0.63 20.20 -11.15
N LYS A 165 -1.17 19.70 -12.26
CA LYS A 165 -1.67 20.55 -13.35
C LYS A 165 -2.90 21.35 -12.93
N LEU A 166 -3.81 20.77 -12.13
CA LEU A 166 -5.01 21.42 -11.62
C LEU A 166 -4.69 22.56 -10.64
N SER A 167 -3.76 22.31 -9.73
CA SER A 167 -3.40 23.24 -8.65
C SER A 167 -2.34 24.26 -9.04
N GLY A 168 -1.44 23.91 -9.98
CA GLY A 168 -0.27 24.71 -10.31
C GLY A 168 0.78 24.77 -9.18
N ALA A 169 0.72 23.87 -8.21
CA ALA A 169 1.56 23.82 -7.02
C ALA A 169 1.88 22.37 -6.60
N PRO A 170 2.86 22.13 -5.71
CA PRO A 170 3.10 20.80 -5.15
C PRO A 170 1.87 20.27 -4.42
N ILE A 171 1.49 19.03 -4.72
CA ILE A 171 0.24 18.44 -4.22
C ILE A 171 0.34 17.81 -2.84
N PHE A 172 1.57 17.48 -2.41
CA PHE A 172 1.84 16.86 -1.12
C PHE A 172 2.32 17.89 -0.09
N ASN A 173 1.88 17.69 1.15
CA ASN A 173 2.44 18.30 2.35
C ASN A 173 2.33 17.30 3.49
N THR A 174 3.09 16.22 3.39
CA THR A 174 3.07 15.14 4.36
C THR A 174 4.20 15.32 5.35
N GLU A 175 3.94 15.05 6.62
CA GLU A 175 5.03 14.80 7.55
C GLU A 175 5.69 13.47 7.19
N ALA A 176 7.01 13.39 7.29
CA ALA A 176 7.78 12.17 7.05
C ALA A 176 8.74 11.92 8.20
N VAL A 177 9.15 10.67 8.36
CA VAL A 177 10.13 10.24 9.35
C VAL A 177 11.31 9.58 8.63
N GLU A 178 12.53 9.92 9.06
CA GLU A 178 13.74 9.16 8.72
C GLU A 178 13.99 8.14 9.83
N LEU A 179 14.00 6.87 9.45
CA LEU A 179 14.20 5.74 10.32
C LEU A 179 15.50 5.03 9.93
N LYS A 180 16.26 4.59 10.94
CA LYS A 180 17.27 3.56 10.76
C LYS A 180 16.71 2.23 11.21
N VAL A 181 16.68 1.26 10.29
CA VAL A 181 16.23 -0.10 10.52
C VAL A 181 17.44 -1.01 10.51
N THR A 182 17.76 -1.64 11.64
CA THR A 182 18.92 -2.52 11.79
C THR A 182 18.43 -3.93 12.06
N LEU A 183 18.80 -4.89 11.21
CA LEU A 183 18.58 -6.31 11.47
C LEU A 183 19.59 -6.77 12.53
N GLU A 184 19.10 -7.31 13.64
CA GLU A 184 19.92 -7.77 14.74
C GLU A 184 20.60 -9.09 14.38
N LEU A 185 21.90 -9.02 14.13
CA LEU A 185 22.77 -10.18 13.95
C LEU A 185 24.05 -9.95 14.75
N ARG A 186 24.65 -11.03 15.22
CA ARG A 186 25.84 -11.04 16.05
C ARG A 186 27.08 -10.57 15.30
N ASP A 187 27.32 -11.15 14.12
CA ASP A 187 28.57 -11.00 13.37
C ASP A 187 28.41 -10.25 12.03
N TYR A 188 27.20 -9.77 11.72
CA TYR A 188 26.89 -9.06 10.48
C TYR A 188 26.24 -7.70 10.76
N THR A 189 26.61 -6.71 9.95
CA THR A 189 26.01 -5.38 9.99
C THR A 189 25.10 -5.23 8.78
N ILE A 190 23.79 -5.31 9.01
CA ILE A 190 22.76 -5.17 7.97
C ILE A 190 21.76 -4.11 8.43
N TRP A 191 21.63 -3.03 7.66
CA TRP A 191 20.70 -1.95 7.99
C TRP A 191 20.24 -1.16 6.75
N ARG A 192 19.11 -0.46 6.91
CA ARG A 192 18.53 0.43 5.91
C ARG A 192 18.15 1.75 6.57
N ARG A 193 18.41 2.88 5.91
CA ARG A 193 17.91 4.19 6.31
C ARG A 193 16.77 4.57 5.37
N LEU A 194 15.58 4.68 5.91
CA LEU A 194 14.35 4.88 5.16
C LEU A 194 13.73 6.23 5.52
N ARG A 195 13.23 6.96 4.51
CA ARG A 195 12.32 8.09 4.71
C ARG A 195 10.92 7.65 4.32
N ILE A 196 9.98 7.79 5.25
CA ILE A 196 8.62 7.26 5.10
C ILE A 196 7.62 8.34 5.53
N PRO A 197 6.51 8.56 4.81
CA PRO A 197 5.42 9.40 5.30
C PRO A 197 4.87 8.92 6.65
N THR A 198 4.58 9.82 7.59
CA THR A 198 4.09 9.40 8.93
C THR A 198 2.63 8.95 8.91
N ASN A 199 1.89 9.20 7.82
CA ASN A 199 0.55 8.66 7.61
C ASN A 199 0.54 7.21 7.10
N THR A 200 1.71 6.59 6.85
CA THR A 200 1.85 5.19 6.47
C THR A 200 1.31 4.27 7.57
N THR A 201 0.48 3.29 7.19
CA THR A 201 -0.03 2.26 8.10
C THR A 201 1.05 1.23 8.44
N PHE A 202 0.93 0.54 9.58
CA PHE A 202 1.89 -0.52 9.94
C PHE A 202 1.88 -1.70 8.96
N SER A 203 0.73 -2.06 8.39
CA SER A 203 0.62 -3.03 7.30
C SER A 203 1.45 -2.63 6.07
N HIS A 204 1.40 -1.35 5.69
CA HIS A 204 2.21 -0.82 4.58
C HIS A 204 3.68 -0.67 5.00
N PHE A 205 3.95 -0.32 6.25
CA PHE A 205 5.33 -0.25 6.75
C PHE A 205 6.00 -1.62 6.75
N HIS A 206 5.28 -2.69 7.09
CA HIS A 206 5.74 -4.07 6.92
C HIS A 206 6.15 -4.34 5.47
N ARG A 207 5.30 -4.01 4.48
CA ARG A 207 5.65 -4.17 3.05
C ARG A 207 6.88 -3.35 2.63
N ILE A 208 7.04 -2.15 3.17
CA ILE A 208 8.24 -1.33 2.98
C ILE A 208 9.49 -2.04 3.52
N LEU A 209 9.40 -2.68 4.69
CA LEU A 209 10.49 -3.45 5.27
C LEU A 209 10.80 -4.70 4.44
N GLN A 210 9.78 -5.44 4.00
CA GLN A 210 9.94 -6.59 3.11
C GLN A 210 10.69 -6.19 1.82
N ALA A 211 10.28 -5.11 1.16
CA ALA A 211 10.97 -4.60 -0.02
C ALA A 211 12.40 -4.09 0.27
N ALA A 212 12.62 -3.47 1.43
CA ALA A 212 13.94 -2.95 1.81
C ALA A 212 14.96 -4.04 2.15
N PHE A 213 14.49 -5.20 2.58
CA PHE A 213 15.30 -6.36 2.93
C PHE A 213 15.21 -7.52 1.93
N GLY A 214 14.45 -7.38 0.83
CA GLY A 214 14.39 -8.38 -0.24
C GLY A 214 13.60 -9.64 0.11
N TRP A 215 12.65 -9.54 1.04
CA TRP A 215 11.82 -10.65 1.51
C TRP A 215 10.47 -10.73 0.82
N MET A 216 9.83 -11.89 0.99
CA MET A 216 8.68 -12.32 0.18
C MET A 216 7.34 -12.27 0.91
N ASP A 217 7.28 -11.73 2.13
CA ASP A 217 6.06 -11.64 2.95
C ASP A 217 5.37 -13.01 3.11
N SER A 218 6.17 -14.05 3.38
CA SER A 218 5.70 -15.43 3.51
C SER A 218 5.30 -15.82 4.93
N HIS A 219 5.65 -14.99 5.92
CA HIS A 219 5.51 -15.32 7.33
C HIS A 219 4.81 -14.24 8.16
N LEU A 220 4.36 -14.62 9.36
CA LEU A 220 3.79 -13.69 10.32
C LEU A 220 4.84 -12.70 10.84
N HIS A 221 4.36 -11.56 11.33
CA HIS A 221 5.19 -10.50 11.87
C HIS A 221 4.44 -9.70 12.95
N ASP A 222 5.20 -8.91 13.70
CA ASP A 222 4.66 -7.94 14.64
C ASP A 222 5.57 -6.71 14.80
N PHE A 223 4.99 -5.65 15.40
CA PHE A 223 5.70 -4.45 15.81
C PHE A 223 5.50 -4.21 17.31
N MET A 224 6.55 -4.41 18.08
CA MET A 224 6.59 -4.01 19.49
C MET A 224 6.96 -2.53 19.58
N ILE A 225 6.08 -1.71 20.18
CA ILE A 225 6.29 -0.28 20.36
C ILE A 225 6.70 0.00 21.81
N TYR A 226 7.73 0.80 22.01
CA TYR A 226 8.29 1.12 23.32
C TYR A 226 8.11 2.59 23.68
N SER A 227 7.90 2.85 24.97
CA SER A 227 7.86 4.21 25.52
C SER A 227 9.23 4.86 25.47
N THR A 228 9.28 6.09 24.96
CA THR A 228 10.52 6.90 24.99
C THR A 228 10.88 7.39 26.39
N GLU A 229 9.94 7.37 27.34
CA GLU A 229 10.19 7.87 28.71
C GLU A 229 10.87 6.83 29.62
N ASN A 230 10.54 5.54 29.44
CA ASN A 230 10.96 4.49 30.37
C ASN A 230 11.35 3.16 29.70
N GLU A 231 11.39 3.10 28.36
CA GLU A 231 11.76 1.92 27.56
C GLU A 231 10.90 0.68 27.83
N LEU A 232 9.71 0.85 28.43
CA LEU A 232 8.77 -0.25 28.64
C LEU A 232 7.91 -0.48 27.38
N PRO A 233 7.55 -1.75 27.08
CA PRO A 233 6.61 -2.07 26.01
C PRO A 233 5.25 -1.39 26.23
N LEU A 234 4.77 -0.66 25.22
CA LEU A 234 3.46 0.01 25.23
C LEU A 234 2.38 -0.87 24.61
N VAL A 235 2.63 -1.37 23.41
CA VAL A 235 1.68 -2.18 22.63
C VAL A 235 2.46 -3.08 21.68
N ASN A 236 1.91 -4.26 21.40
CA ASN A 236 2.34 -5.09 20.29
C ASN A 236 1.31 -5.02 19.16
N LEU A 237 1.71 -4.49 18.00
CA LEU A 237 0.86 -4.46 16.81
C LEU A 237 1.07 -5.78 16.04
N VAL A 238 0.02 -6.59 15.95
CA VAL A 238 0.10 -7.94 15.39
C VAL A 238 -0.61 -8.03 14.04
N SER A 239 -0.06 -8.83 13.13
CA SER A 239 -0.60 -8.99 11.78
C SER A 239 -1.78 -9.97 11.68
N SER A 240 -2.08 -10.72 12.74
CA SER A 240 -3.13 -11.75 12.73
C SER A 240 -3.88 -11.83 14.06
N THR A 241 -5.20 -12.05 13.99
CA THR A 241 -6.05 -12.27 15.17
C THR A 241 -5.68 -13.54 15.93
N HIS A 242 -5.03 -14.51 15.28
CA HIS A 242 -4.52 -15.72 15.94
C HIS A 242 -3.48 -15.39 17.01
N ALA A 243 -2.76 -14.26 16.88
CA ALA A 243 -1.80 -13.83 17.88
C ALA A 243 -2.44 -13.59 19.26
N PHE A 244 -3.73 -13.24 19.31
CA PHE A 244 -4.45 -13.01 20.57
C PHE A 244 -4.59 -14.27 21.42
N GLU A 245 -4.45 -15.47 20.84
CA GLU A 245 -4.39 -16.73 21.60
C GLU A 245 -3.12 -16.84 22.46
N PHE A 246 -2.08 -16.07 22.10
CA PHE A 246 -0.77 -16.03 22.76
C PHE A 246 -0.54 -14.70 23.50
N GLN A 247 -1.62 -13.97 23.83
CA GLN A 247 -1.58 -12.70 24.55
C GLN A 247 -0.76 -12.81 25.84
N GLY A 248 0.34 -12.06 25.90
CA GLY A 248 1.18 -11.90 27.08
C GLY A 248 0.78 -10.71 27.95
N GLU A 249 1.75 -10.16 28.67
CA GLU A 249 1.55 -8.98 29.53
C GLU A 249 1.32 -7.68 28.73
N THR A 250 1.98 -7.55 27.57
CA THR A 250 1.83 -6.38 26.69
C THR A 250 0.58 -6.52 25.83
N THR A 251 -0.29 -5.51 25.85
CA THR A 251 -1.53 -5.50 25.05
C THR A 251 -1.24 -5.69 23.57
N MET A 252 -1.93 -6.63 22.92
CA MET A 252 -1.88 -6.83 21.47
C MET A 252 -3.05 -6.11 20.79
N VAL A 253 -2.78 -5.48 19.65
CA VAL A 253 -3.77 -4.81 18.81
C VAL A 253 -3.48 -5.17 17.35
N LEU A 254 -4.51 -5.33 16.51
CA LEU A 254 -4.28 -5.50 15.08
C LEU A 254 -3.59 -4.26 14.49
N GLU A 255 -2.58 -4.47 13.66
CA GLU A 255 -1.87 -3.38 12.99
C GLU A 255 -2.70 -2.64 11.93
N SER A 256 -3.74 -3.30 11.38
CA SER A 256 -4.55 -2.76 10.31
C SER A 256 -5.17 -1.41 10.70
N GLY A 257 -4.99 -0.41 9.84
CA GLY A 257 -5.44 0.97 10.06
C GLY A 257 -4.65 1.78 11.08
N LYS A 258 -3.65 1.21 11.76
CA LYS A 258 -2.73 1.95 12.67
C LYS A 258 -1.64 2.63 11.86
N LYS A 259 -1.39 3.91 12.11
CA LYS A 259 -0.40 4.72 11.36
C LYS A 259 0.85 4.95 12.20
N LEU A 260 2.00 5.15 11.53
CA LEU A 260 3.25 5.54 12.21
C LEU A 260 3.07 6.78 13.10
N SER A 261 2.35 7.79 12.60
CA SER A 261 2.01 9.03 13.32
C SER A 261 1.26 8.81 14.64
N ASP A 262 0.55 7.69 14.81
CA ASP A 262 -0.14 7.37 16.08
C ASP A 262 0.85 6.99 17.20
N TYR A 263 2.08 6.60 16.84
CA TYR A 263 3.07 6.04 17.77
C TYR A 263 4.41 6.78 17.75
N LEU A 264 4.67 7.68 16.79
CA LEU A 264 5.90 8.45 16.74
C LEU A 264 5.90 9.65 17.73
N PRO A 265 7.08 10.03 18.27
CA PRO A 265 8.34 9.30 18.20
C PRO A 265 8.35 8.13 19.21
N SER A 266 8.70 6.93 18.75
CA SER A 266 8.93 5.76 19.60
C SER A 266 10.05 4.90 19.06
N GLN A 267 10.72 4.15 19.93
CA GLN A 267 11.52 3.01 19.51
C GLN A 267 10.58 1.85 19.18
N MET A 268 10.89 1.14 18.11
CA MET A 268 10.08 0.02 17.64
C MET A 268 10.97 -1.18 17.35
N VAL A 269 10.46 -2.37 17.61
CA VAL A 269 11.07 -3.63 17.19
C VAL A 269 10.11 -4.32 16.24
N TYR A 270 10.59 -4.66 15.06
CA TYR A 270 9.84 -5.42 14.06
C TYR A 270 10.39 -6.86 14.03
N THR A 271 9.53 -7.82 14.32
CA THR A 271 9.86 -9.24 14.25
C THR A 271 9.22 -9.83 13.01
N TYR A 272 10.01 -10.46 12.15
CA TYR A 272 9.54 -11.18 10.97
C TYR A 272 9.93 -12.65 11.06
N ASP A 273 9.00 -13.53 10.68
CA ASP A 273 9.14 -14.98 10.72
C ASP A 273 9.36 -15.52 12.14
N TYR A 274 8.33 -16.07 12.76
CA TYR A 274 8.45 -16.65 14.11
C TYR A 274 9.21 -17.99 14.14
N GLY A 275 9.55 -18.56 12.99
CA GLY A 275 10.46 -19.70 12.85
C GLY A 275 11.92 -19.26 12.89
N ASP A 276 12.33 -18.46 11.90
CA ASP A 276 13.72 -17.98 11.76
C ASP A 276 14.07 -16.83 12.71
N TYR A 277 13.05 -16.10 13.18
CA TYR A 277 13.09 -15.06 14.21
C TYR A 277 13.97 -13.85 13.87
N TRP A 278 13.66 -13.19 12.74
CA TRP A 278 14.37 -12.00 12.31
C TRP A 278 13.91 -10.75 13.07
N VAL A 279 14.79 -10.20 13.91
CA VAL A 279 14.48 -9.04 14.76
C VAL A 279 15.12 -7.78 14.19
N HIS A 280 14.32 -6.73 13.99
CA HIS A 280 14.80 -5.43 13.51
C HIS A 280 14.58 -4.36 14.56
N ARG A 281 15.64 -3.64 14.93
CA ARG A 281 15.52 -2.40 15.70
C ARG A 281 15.26 -1.24 14.76
N ILE A 282 14.22 -0.47 15.06
CA ILE A 282 13.82 0.70 14.29
C ILE A 282 13.99 1.93 15.16
N GLU A 283 14.88 2.81 14.73
CA GLU A 283 15.26 4.03 15.43
C GLU A 283 14.80 5.25 14.64
N VAL A 284 14.14 6.19 15.31
CA VAL A 284 13.76 7.48 14.72
C VAL A 284 14.99 8.39 14.71
N GLU A 285 15.53 8.68 13.52
CA GLU A 285 16.66 9.60 13.36
C GLU A 285 16.16 11.05 13.22
N LYS A 286 15.04 11.27 12.51
CA LYS A 286 14.54 12.62 12.22
C LYS A 286 13.05 12.64 11.87
N ILE A 287 12.32 13.65 12.31
CA ILE A 287 10.98 13.99 11.82
C ILE A 287 11.09 15.19 10.86
N ILE A 288 10.43 15.12 9.71
CA ILE A 288 10.39 16.11 8.64
C ILE A 288 8.96 16.63 8.54
N GLU A 289 8.74 17.88 8.92
CA GLU A 289 7.40 18.49 8.99
C GLU A 289 6.72 18.63 7.61
N THR A 290 7.50 18.75 6.54
CA THR A 290 6.97 18.96 5.18
C THR A 290 7.81 18.24 4.15
N ALA A 291 7.28 17.14 3.64
CA ALA A 291 7.75 16.43 2.47
C ALA A 291 6.82 16.69 1.28
N HIS A 292 7.43 16.87 0.11
CA HIS A 292 6.72 17.03 -1.17
C HIS A 292 6.58 15.71 -1.91
N SER A 293 6.53 14.60 -1.18
CA SER A 293 6.35 13.26 -1.72
C SER A 293 5.73 12.36 -0.66
N ASN A 294 4.85 11.47 -1.12
CA ASN A 294 4.25 10.40 -0.35
C ASN A 294 4.92 9.04 -0.60
N VAL A 295 6.04 9.01 -1.33
CA VAL A 295 6.73 7.77 -1.72
C VAL A 295 7.86 7.48 -0.72
N PRO A 296 7.91 6.26 -0.13
CA PRO A 296 9.03 5.84 0.68
C PRO A 296 10.35 5.82 -0.10
N VAL A 297 11.46 6.18 0.55
CA VAL A 297 12.79 6.19 -0.07
C VAL A 297 13.82 5.58 0.86
N CYS A 298 14.61 4.65 0.35
CA CYS A 298 15.86 4.22 0.93
C CYS A 298 16.95 5.25 0.64
N LEU A 299 17.41 5.94 1.68
CA LEU A 299 18.42 6.97 1.61
C LEU A 299 19.83 6.37 1.59
N ASP A 300 20.03 5.28 2.34
CA ASP A 300 21.32 4.63 2.56
C ASP A 300 21.13 3.21 3.14
N GLY A 301 22.17 2.39 3.14
CA GLY A 301 22.12 1.05 3.72
C GLY A 301 23.42 0.28 3.60
N GLU A 302 23.49 -0.86 4.30
CA GLU A 302 24.65 -1.74 4.29
C GLU A 302 24.23 -3.20 4.47
N GLY A 303 24.98 -4.11 3.86
CA GLY A 303 24.82 -5.55 4.03
C GLY A 303 23.65 -6.14 3.22
N SER A 304 23.91 -7.28 2.58
CA SER A 304 22.88 -8.14 1.99
C SER A 304 22.06 -8.79 3.09
N ALA A 305 20.74 -8.72 2.98
CA ALA A 305 19.83 -9.39 3.90
C ALA A 305 19.90 -10.91 3.74
N PRO A 306 19.55 -11.68 4.77
CA PRO A 306 19.43 -13.14 4.68
C PRO A 306 18.38 -13.55 3.62
N PRO A 307 18.62 -14.64 2.86
CA PRO A 307 17.58 -15.22 2.01
C PRO A 307 16.35 -15.64 2.83
N GLU A 308 15.18 -15.66 2.20
CA GLU A 308 13.96 -16.24 2.78
C GLU A 308 14.17 -17.73 3.15
N ASP A 309 13.64 -18.15 4.30
CA ASP A 309 13.70 -19.53 4.81
C ASP A 309 15.12 -20.11 4.97
N VAL A 310 16.12 -19.27 5.23
CA VAL A 310 17.52 -19.72 5.38
C VAL A 310 17.79 -20.47 6.69
N GLY A 311 16.86 -20.45 7.65
CA GLY A 311 16.99 -21.16 8.93
C GLY A 311 17.57 -20.28 10.04
N GLY A 312 17.18 -19.01 10.07
CA GLY A 312 17.61 -18.03 11.05
C GLY A 312 19.09 -17.69 10.95
N GLU A 313 19.63 -17.05 11.98
CA GLU A 313 21.01 -16.54 11.99
C GLU A 313 22.05 -17.62 11.70
N GLY A 314 21.92 -18.81 12.31
CA GLY A 314 22.86 -19.92 12.09
C GLY A 314 22.81 -20.47 10.67
N GLY A 315 21.62 -20.56 10.07
CA GLY A 315 21.47 -20.95 8.67
C GLY A 315 22.06 -19.92 7.71
N PHE A 316 21.91 -18.62 8.03
CA PHE A 316 22.53 -17.55 7.25
C PHE A 316 24.07 -17.58 7.32
N GLU A 317 24.64 -17.87 8.49
CA GLU A 317 26.08 -18.08 8.64
C GLU A 317 26.61 -19.22 7.76
N GLU A 318 25.92 -20.36 7.78
CA GLU A 318 26.26 -21.53 6.96
C GLU A 318 26.12 -21.22 5.46
N PHE A 319 25.03 -20.56 5.07
CA PHE A 319 24.81 -20.09 3.71
C PHE A 319 25.98 -19.21 3.23
N LEU A 320 26.34 -18.18 4.00
CA LEU A 320 27.46 -17.30 3.67
C LEU A 320 28.79 -18.03 3.62
N HIS A 321 29.02 -19.01 4.49
CA HIS A 321 30.22 -19.84 4.47
C HIS A 321 30.35 -20.60 3.14
N ILE A 322 29.27 -21.24 2.69
CA ILE A 322 29.24 -22.03 1.46
C ILE A 322 29.43 -21.14 0.23
N ILE A 323 28.68 -20.04 0.10
CA ILE A 323 28.75 -19.20 -1.11
C ILE A 323 30.04 -18.37 -1.21
N ARG A 324 30.85 -18.31 -0.15
CA ARG A 324 32.19 -17.69 -0.17
C ARG A 324 33.27 -18.65 -0.67
N ASP A 325 32.97 -19.94 -0.78
CA ASP A 325 33.91 -20.97 -1.23
C ASP A 325 33.45 -21.62 -2.56
N PRO A 326 33.90 -21.11 -3.73
CA PRO A 326 33.54 -21.66 -5.05
C PRO A 326 33.93 -23.11 -5.28
N ILE A 327 34.79 -23.72 -4.43
CA ILE A 327 35.14 -25.14 -4.52
C ILE A 327 34.34 -26.02 -3.56
N HIS A 328 33.49 -25.45 -2.71
CA HIS A 328 32.60 -26.20 -1.83
C HIS A 328 31.64 -27.05 -2.68
N SER A 329 31.37 -28.30 -2.27
CA SER A 329 30.54 -29.22 -3.05
C SER A 329 29.13 -28.70 -3.28
N ASP A 330 28.61 -27.91 -2.35
CA ASP A 330 27.26 -27.35 -2.39
C ASP A 330 27.19 -25.91 -2.93
N TYR A 331 28.31 -25.33 -3.41
CA TYR A 331 28.37 -23.93 -3.84
C TYR A 331 27.31 -23.58 -4.90
N GLU A 332 27.29 -24.31 -6.02
CA GLU A 332 26.37 -24.04 -7.14
C GLU A 332 24.90 -24.16 -6.72
N HIS A 333 24.60 -25.19 -5.91
CA HIS A 333 23.25 -25.39 -5.37
C HIS A 333 22.85 -24.23 -4.46
N MET A 334 23.73 -23.84 -3.53
CA MET A 334 23.42 -22.82 -2.53
C MET A 334 23.30 -21.42 -3.15
N VAL A 335 24.12 -21.08 -4.13
CA VAL A 335 23.99 -19.83 -4.89
C VAL A 335 22.65 -19.80 -5.64
N SER A 336 22.30 -20.87 -6.34
CA SER A 336 21.02 -20.94 -7.06
C SER A 336 19.82 -20.90 -6.11
N TRP A 337 19.90 -21.56 -4.95
CA TRP A 337 18.85 -21.57 -3.94
C TRP A 337 18.69 -20.18 -3.31
N GLY A 338 19.79 -19.53 -2.90
CA GLY A 338 19.75 -18.20 -2.32
C GLY A 338 19.14 -17.16 -3.25
N ALA A 339 19.53 -17.17 -4.53
CA ALA A 339 18.93 -16.27 -5.53
C ALA A 339 17.43 -16.52 -5.72
N ALA A 340 16.99 -17.78 -5.68
CA ALA A 340 15.56 -18.11 -5.74
C ALA A 340 14.79 -17.64 -4.49
N GLN A 341 15.48 -17.48 -3.36
CA GLN A 341 14.96 -16.98 -2.08
C GLN A 341 15.25 -15.49 -1.84
N GLY A 342 15.52 -14.72 -2.91
CA GLY A 342 15.65 -13.26 -2.84
C GLY A 342 17.02 -12.75 -2.37
N TYR A 343 18.03 -13.62 -2.20
CA TYR A 343 19.36 -13.18 -1.80
C TYR A 343 20.09 -12.46 -2.93
N GLU A 344 20.31 -11.15 -2.74
CA GLU A 344 21.06 -10.31 -3.65
C GLU A 344 21.99 -9.34 -2.90
N PRO A 345 23.07 -8.84 -3.53
CA PRO A 345 23.83 -7.70 -3.04
C PRO A 345 22.91 -6.51 -2.76
N PHE A 346 23.07 -5.82 -1.63
CA PHE A 346 22.30 -4.61 -1.38
C PHE A 346 22.59 -3.56 -2.48
N ASP A 347 21.54 -3.20 -3.21
CA ASP A 347 21.52 -2.10 -4.16
C ASP A 347 20.40 -1.12 -3.77
N ARG A 348 20.78 0.12 -3.48
CA ARG A 348 19.84 1.16 -3.03
C ARG A 348 18.84 1.55 -4.13
N ASP A 349 19.26 1.56 -5.38
CA ASP A 349 18.41 1.97 -6.50
C ASP A 349 17.38 0.88 -6.81
N GLU A 350 17.76 -0.40 -6.65
CA GLU A 350 16.84 -1.53 -6.68
C GLU A 350 15.82 -1.50 -5.55
N VAL A 351 16.26 -1.28 -4.30
CA VAL A 351 15.33 -1.10 -3.18
C VAL A 351 14.35 0.05 -3.47
N ASN A 352 14.83 1.20 -3.94
CA ASN A 352 13.97 2.33 -4.29
C ASN A 352 13.03 2.07 -5.47
N PHE A 353 13.36 1.11 -6.35
CA PHE A 353 12.45 0.66 -7.40
C PHE A 353 11.29 -0.16 -6.82
N TRP A 354 11.57 -1.03 -5.85
CA TRP A 354 10.57 -1.84 -5.18
C TRP A 354 9.70 -1.05 -4.21
N LEU A 355 10.26 -0.05 -3.51
CA LEU A 355 9.50 0.84 -2.60
C LEU A 355 8.41 1.69 -3.30
N LYS A 356 8.43 1.78 -4.63
CA LYS A 356 7.43 2.51 -5.43
C LYS A 356 6.21 1.67 -5.80
N LYS A 357 6.25 0.35 -5.60
CA LYS A 357 5.22 -0.59 -6.04
C LYS A 357 4.29 -0.97 -4.89
#